data_AF-A0A7X6ZN05-F1
#
_entry.id   AF-A0A7X6ZN05-F1
#
_cell.length_a   1.000
_cell.length_b   1.000
_cell.length_c   1.000
_cell.angle_alpha   90.00
_cell.angle_beta   90.00
_cell.angle_gamma   90.00
#
_symmetry.space_group_name_H-M   'P 1'
#
loop_
_entity.id
_entity.type
_entity.pdbx_description
1 polymer ?
#
loop_
_entity_poly.entity_id
_entity_poly.type
_entity_poly.pdbx_seq_one_letter_code
_entity_poly.pdbx_strand_id
1 'polypeptide(L)'
;MPEQGTFTTQAAANMLGMSRQYFVNLLEKGEIPFHRVGSHRRVYFKDLHAYSKKRDAERRTGLNKLFKTLRDGKQYDTDYTGEDA
;
A
#
# COMPACT_ATOMS: atom_id res chain seq x y z
N MET A 1 -13.83 10.09 -23.78
CA MET A 1 -13.79 10.29 -22.32
C MET A 1 -12.31 10.42 -21.94
N PRO A 2 -11.82 11.49 -21.28
CA PRO A 2 -10.39 11.56 -20.98
C PRO A 2 -10.08 10.56 -19.86
N GLU A 3 -9.40 9.48 -20.22
CA GLU A 3 -9.33 8.23 -19.46
C GLU A 3 -8.29 8.18 -18.31
N GLN A 4 -7.82 9.32 -17.80
CA GLN A 4 -6.68 9.34 -16.86
C GLN A 4 -6.81 10.49 -15.84
N GLY A 5 -7.83 10.43 -14.97
CA GLY A 5 -8.05 11.44 -13.93
C GLY A 5 -6.90 11.52 -12.91
N THR A 6 -6.60 12.74 -12.46
CA THR A 6 -5.64 12.99 -11.37
C THR A 6 -6.35 13.07 -10.03
N PHE A 7 -5.74 12.52 -8.99
CA PHE A 7 -6.28 12.47 -7.63
C PHE A 7 -5.72 13.61 -6.78
N THR A 8 -6.55 14.12 -5.87
CA THR A 8 -6.05 14.92 -4.73
C THR A 8 -5.22 14.02 -3.81
N THR A 9 -4.35 14.62 -2.99
CA THR A 9 -3.63 13.86 -1.95
C THR A 9 -4.56 13.14 -0.98
N GLN A 10 -5.73 13.71 -0.70
CA GLN A 10 -6.71 13.08 0.18
C GLN A 10 -7.40 11.89 -0.49
N ALA A 11 -7.86 12.04 -1.74
CA ALA A 11 -8.48 10.94 -2.46
C ALA A 11 -7.50 9.78 -2.71
N ALA A 12 -6.25 10.09 -3.02
CA ALA A 12 -5.19 9.11 -3.16
C ALA A 12 -4.87 8.38 -1.85
N ALA A 13 -4.78 9.11 -0.72
CA ALA A 13 -4.55 8.52 0.59
C ALA A 13 -5.69 7.57 1.00
N ASN A 14 -6.94 8.00 0.77
CA ASN A 14 -8.12 7.17 1.02
C ASN A 14 -8.10 5.90 0.17
N MET A 15 -7.77 6.02 -1.12
CA MET A 15 -7.67 4.87 -2.03
C MET A 15 -6.61 3.85 -1.58
N LEU A 16 -5.46 4.31 -1.08
CA LEU A 16 -4.39 3.42 -0.62
C LEU A 16 -4.57 2.93 0.83
N GLY A 17 -5.66 3.33 1.50
CA GLY A 17 -5.97 2.94 2.88
C GLY A 17 -4.98 3.48 3.90
N MET A 18 -4.55 4.74 3.76
CA MET A 18 -3.55 5.36 4.65
C MET A 18 -3.92 6.80 5.02
N SER A 19 -3.27 7.34 6.05
CA SER A 19 -3.47 8.74 6.42
C SER A 19 -2.93 9.69 5.34
N ARG A 20 -3.60 10.83 5.17
CA ARG A 20 -3.16 11.88 4.23
C ARG A 20 -1.75 12.36 4.52
N GLN A 21 -1.39 12.51 5.80
CA GLN A 21 -0.05 12.98 6.19
C GLN A 21 1.03 11.97 5.78
N TYR A 22 0.79 10.68 5.99
CA TYR A 22 1.71 9.65 5.55
C TYR A 22 1.84 9.61 4.01
N PHE A 23 0.72 9.73 3.29
CA PHE A 23 0.75 9.83 1.83
C PHE A 23 1.57 11.03 1.35
N VAL A 24 1.41 12.21 1.97
CA VAL A 24 2.21 13.39 1.66
C VAL A 24 3.71 13.15 1.90
N ASN A 25 4.07 12.49 2.99
CA ASN A 25 5.47 12.14 3.26
C ASN A 25 6.05 11.23 2.17
N LEU A 26 5.25 10.31 1.60
CA LEU A 26 5.68 9.48 0.47
C LEU A 26 5.94 10.30 -0.79
N LEU A 27 5.08 11.29 -1.07
CA LEU A 27 5.29 12.22 -2.19
C LEU A 27 6.59 13.01 -2.02
N GLU A 28 6.84 13.53 -0.82
CA GLU A 28 8.03 14.33 -0.51
C GLU A 28 9.32 13.50 -0.53
N LYS A 29 9.24 12.21 -0.20
CA LYS A 29 10.34 11.25 -0.36
C LYS A 29 10.57 10.80 -1.80
N GLY A 30 9.66 11.13 -2.72
CA GLY A 30 9.75 10.71 -4.13
C GLY A 30 9.34 9.25 -4.37
N GLU A 31 8.71 8.59 -3.40
CA GLU A 31 8.26 7.19 -3.52
C GLU A 31 7.08 7.05 -4.49
N ILE A 32 6.29 8.12 -4.64
CA ILE A 32 5.17 8.20 -5.57
C ILE A 32 5.30 9.50 -6.37
N PRO A 33 5.36 9.41 -7.72
CA PRO A 33 5.35 10.59 -8.57
C PRO A 33 4.11 11.46 -8.34
N PHE A 34 4.30 12.78 -8.33
CA PHE A 34 3.21 13.74 -8.29
C PHE A 34 3.56 14.95 -9.15
N HIS A 35 2.55 15.71 -9.52
CA HIS A 35 2.70 16.99 -10.20
C HIS A 35 1.90 18.07 -9.48
N ARG A 36 2.17 19.33 -9.81
CA ARG A 36 1.44 20.47 -9.25
C ARG A 36 0.46 21.02 -10.28
N VAL A 37 -0.75 21.30 -9.82
CA VAL A 37 -1.75 22.07 -10.56
C VAL A 37 -2.06 23.29 -9.70
N GLY A 38 -1.48 24.43 -10.08
CA GLY A 38 -1.34 25.58 -9.20
C GLY A 38 -0.60 25.21 -7.92
N SER A 39 -1.17 25.53 -6.76
CA SER A 39 -0.59 25.21 -5.44
C SER A 39 -0.85 23.77 -4.97
N HIS A 40 -1.69 23.00 -5.67
CA HIS A 40 -2.13 21.69 -5.21
C HIS A 40 -1.34 20.54 -5.84
N ARG A 41 -0.95 19.56 -5.02
CA ARG A 41 -0.37 18.29 -5.49
C ARG A 41 -1.47 17.41 -6.10
N ARG A 42 -1.16 16.80 -7.24
CA ARG A 42 -2.01 15.90 -7.99
C ARG A 42 -1.23 14.66 -8.38
N VAL A 43 -1.89 13.50 -8.34
CA VAL A 43 -1.26 12.20 -8.58
C VAL A 43 -2.06 11.45 -9.63
N TYR A 44 -1.41 10.85 -10.62
CA TYR A 44 -2.13 10.06 -11.61
C TYR A 44 -2.51 8.69 -11.05
N PHE A 45 -3.64 8.15 -11.51
CA PHE A 45 -4.06 6.80 -11.15
C PHE A 45 -2.98 5.74 -11.42
N LYS A 46 -2.30 5.83 -12.57
CA LYS A 46 -1.22 4.90 -12.95
C LYS A 46 -0.12 4.81 -11.90
N ASP A 47 0.22 5.95 -11.28
CA ASP A 47 1.31 6.05 -10.31
C ASP A 47 0.87 5.48 -8.96
N LEU A 48 -0.38 5.74 -8.55
CA LEU A 48 -0.98 5.13 -7.35
C LEU A 48 -1.06 3.61 -7.49
N HIS A 49 -1.51 3.13 -8.65
CA HIS A 49 -1.66 1.71 -8.92
C HIS A 49 -0.30 1.00 -8.97
N ALA A 50 0.71 1.60 -9.60
CA ALA A 50 2.08 1.08 -9.60
C ALA A 50 2.64 0.97 -8.18
N TYR A 51 2.45 2.01 -7.35
CA TYR A 51 2.86 1.99 -5.95
C TYR A 51 2.16 0.91 -5.14
N SER A 52 0.83 0.74 -5.27
CA SER A 52 0.10 -0.30 -4.57
C SER A 52 0.63 -1.69 -4.91
N LYS A 53 0.83 -1.99 -6.20
CA LYS A 53 1.39 -3.27 -6.65
C LYS A 53 2.75 -3.56 -6.04
N LYS A 54 3.66 -2.57 -6.04
CA LYS A 54 4.98 -2.70 -5.41
C LYS A 54 4.85 -3.00 -3.92
N ARG A 55 4.07 -2.17 -3.20
CA ARG A 55 3.82 -2.30 -1.75
C ARG A 55 3.25 -3.67 -1.38
N ASP A 56 2.30 -4.17 -2.17
CA ASP A 56 1.62 -5.43 -1.89
C ASP A 56 2.53 -6.63 -2.15
N ALA A 57 3.39 -6.56 -3.15
CA ALA A 57 4.43 -7.56 -3.41
C ALA A 57 5.47 -7.62 -2.27
N GLU A 58 5.92 -6.47 -1.76
CA GLU A 58 6.84 -6.38 -0.63
C GLU A 58 6.21 -6.97 0.64
N ARG A 59 4.95 -6.62 0.94
CA ARG A 59 4.22 -7.17 2.10
C ARG A 59 4.10 -8.69 2.01
N ARG A 60 3.71 -9.23 0.85
CA ARG A 60 3.57 -10.68 0.64
C ARG A 60 4.92 -11.39 0.81
N THR A 61 6.00 -10.78 0.34
CA THR A 61 7.36 -11.33 0.52
C THR A 61 7.75 -11.36 2.00
N GLY A 62 7.44 -10.32 2.76
CA GLY A 62 7.66 -10.28 4.21
C GLY A 62 6.88 -11.36 4.95
N LEU A 63 5.58 -11.50 4.66
CA LEU A 63 4.74 -12.55 5.24
C LEU A 63 5.26 -13.95 4.91
N ASN A 64 5.63 -14.21 3.66
CA ASN A 64 6.20 -15.50 3.26
C ASN A 64 7.49 -15.82 4.02
N LYS A 65 8.36 -14.82 4.27
CA LYS A 65 9.56 -14.99 5.09
C LYS A 65 9.21 -15.33 6.53
N LEU A 66 8.25 -14.63 7.13
CA LEU A 66 7.78 -14.92 8.49
C LEU A 66 7.25 -16.36 8.60
N PHE A 67 6.34 -16.77 7.70
CA PHE A 67 5.81 -18.13 7.68
C PHE A 67 6.89 -19.20 7.48
N LYS A 68 7.89 -18.93 6.63
CA LYS A 68 9.02 -19.85 6.44
C LYS A 68 9.83 -20.02 7.73
N THR A 69 10.20 -18.91 8.37
CA THR A 69 10.95 -18.94 9.64
C THR A 69 10.19 -19.71 10.72
N LEU A 70 8.87 -19.51 10.81
CA LEU A 70 8.03 -20.20 11.79
C LEU A 70 7.90 -21.71 11.50
N ARG A 71 7.76 -22.08 10.21
CA ARG A 71 7.71 -23.49 9.79
C ARG A 71 9.02 -24.21 10.10
N ASP A 72 10.14 -23.56 9.82
CA ASP A 72 11.47 -24.13 10.03
C ASP A 72 11.83 -24.21 11.54
N GLY A 73 11.20 -23.37 12.38
CA GLY A 73 11.33 -23.37 13.84
C GLY A 73 10.41 -24.35 14.61
N LYS A 74 9.56 -25.14 13.94
CA LYS A 74 8.56 -26.04 14.57
C LYS A 74 7.71 -25.37 15.67
N GLN A 75 7.25 -24.13 15.45
CA GLN A 75 6.45 -23.43 16.45
C GLN A 75 5.09 -23.02 15.90
N TYR A 76 4.24 -24.02 15.68
CA TYR A 76 2.79 -23.93 15.68
C TYR A 76 2.24 -25.28 16.13
N ASP A 77 1.64 -25.32 17.32
CA ASP A 77 0.65 -26.36 17.65
C ASP A 77 -0.58 -26.04 16.80
N THR A 78 -0.92 -26.91 15.87
CA THR A 78 -2.02 -26.73 14.92
C THR A 78 -3.38 -27.07 15.52
N ASP A 79 -3.57 -26.81 16.81
CA ASP A 79 -4.73 -27.28 17.57
C ASP A 79 -5.82 -26.20 17.67
N TYR A 80 -5.74 -25.13 16.87
CA TYR A 80 -6.81 -24.15 16.76
C TYR A 80 -7.94 -24.68 15.87
N THR A 81 -8.77 -25.57 16.43
CA THR A 81 -10.12 -25.81 15.93
C THR A 81 -10.94 -24.59 16.29
N GLY A 82 -11.16 -23.69 15.32
CA GLY A 82 -12.08 -22.57 15.47
C GLY A 82 -13.52 -23.08 15.60
N GLU A 83 -13.88 -23.57 16.78
CA GLU A 83 -15.26 -23.60 17.27
C GLU A 83 -15.42 -22.39 18.17
N ASP A 84 -16.17 -21.40 17.68
CA ASP A 84 -17.07 -20.53 18.45
C ASP A 84 -17.70 -19.53 17.46
N ALA A 85 -18.83 -19.94 16.87
CA ALA A 85 -19.88 -19.07 16.35
C ALA A 85 -21.21 -19.84 16.21
#